data_AF-A0A8J3ZLA3-F1
#
_entry.id   AF-A0A8J3ZLA3-F1
#
_cell.length_a   1.000
_cell.length_b   1.000
_cell.length_c   1.000
_cell.angle_alpha   90.00
_cell.angle_beta   90.00
_cell.angle_gamma   90.00
#
_symmetry.space_group_name_H-M   'P 1'
#
loop_
_entity.id
_entity.type
_entity.pdbx_description
1 polymer ?
#
loop_
_entity_poly.entity_id
_entity_poly.type
_entity_poly.pdbx_seq_one_letter_code
_entity_poly.pdbx_strand_id
1 'polypeptide(L)'
;MGIPASLKRIRPSYRVTSVLAGAAVFAGAAFFASGGAGADNQPVPRTFASYQPAGDAGPRAGVVTPDVLESLPNVRQATNTDYKLGRNGPAFESQPKVQPRIVGGEKASVSQHPYIVGIETLFHVLQNGQFVGFISTCTGTVISPTKVLTAAHCAINSPLGTTYVIAGRDNLKTTTAGFTTIVRSTYTHQGFARIPAHSDGGTPLNDVAVLTLRDALPDVYTPIAVAAQGDESVYADNTPAQIVGYGVTGQGAGDHGILRHGAVPIRSDSACAGAFADYRGDIMACAGAAGVDTCNGDSGGPLIVTKNGVRTQVGITSWGPIDCGSSYGAYAQVSTYGNLIRADLARRSPANLDWTGDGHSDLIGRNAGGDLVLYSGTGLLNGEVDYAFNESSRIGVSFGGYRKLFRVWNWNNDNRPSIFGVSPNGDLMQYKSDGEGEFANNGVADLIGTGWNRFNDIMITNNWTGNGRPNLLGREANGDLYLYTSDGNGGWENGGLGLRIGVGWSMFNTILTPGDWLGDGRQALIGRTPGGDLRLYQSDGQGGWVNGLGVPIGTGWNIFSIFMSPGDFNGDNLVDMIGIEPNGNMRLYPTDGRGNWLNSGVGITIGSGWNMFNTVF
;
A
#
# COMPACT_ATOMS: atom_id res chain seq x y z
N MET A 1 -10.77 -69.13 -10.23
CA MET A 1 -11.08 -69.30 -8.79
C MET A 1 -11.14 -67.93 -8.14
N GLY A 2 -12.28 -67.57 -7.54
CA GLY A 2 -12.41 -66.66 -6.38
C GLY A 2 -12.19 -65.14 -6.53
N ILE A 3 -13.30 -64.40 -6.60
CA ILE A 3 -13.51 -62.95 -6.32
C ILE A 3 -14.07 -62.85 -4.85
N PRO A 4 -14.37 -61.70 -4.15
CA PRO A 4 -13.98 -60.25 -4.19
C PRO A 4 -13.58 -59.61 -2.82
N ALA A 5 -13.21 -58.32 -2.81
CA ALA A 5 -13.93 -57.28 -2.03
C ALA A 5 -13.55 -55.85 -2.45
N SER A 6 -14.58 -55.07 -2.79
CA SER A 6 -14.59 -53.65 -3.16
C SER A 6 -14.78 -52.73 -1.95
N LEU A 7 -14.30 -51.47 -1.99
CA LEU A 7 -14.92 -50.36 -1.24
C LEU A 7 -14.77 -49.01 -1.98
N LYS A 8 -15.89 -48.28 -2.02
CA LYS A 8 -16.19 -47.08 -2.81
C LYS A 8 -15.75 -45.78 -2.13
N ARG A 9 -15.47 -44.78 -2.97
CA ARG A 9 -15.33 -43.34 -2.69
C ARG A 9 -16.57 -42.74 -2.00
N ILE A 10 -16.35 -41.82 -1.08
CA ILE A 10 -17.36 -40.87 -0.57
C ILE A 10 -16.83 -39.44 -0.79
N ARG A 11 -17.63 -38.61 -1.48
CA ARG A 11 -17.52 -37.14 -1.54
C ARG A 11 -18.68 -36.56 -0.72
N PRO A 12 -18.50 -35.49 0.08
CA PRO A 12 -19.63 -34.79 0.67
C PRO A 12 -20.22 -33.77 -0.32
N SER A 13 -21.53 -33.88 -0.50
CA SER A 13 -22.40 -32.93 -1.21
C SER A 13 -23.04 -31.96 -0.21
N TYR A 14 -22.82 -30.66 -0.36
CA TYR A 14 -23.62 -29.63 0.32
C TYR A 14 -24.78 -29.22 -0.59
N ARG A 15 -26.01 -29.47 -0.12
CA ARG A 15 -27.25 -28.98 -0.75
C ARG A 15 -27.66 -27.67 -0.09
N VAL A 16 -28.01 -26.74 -0.97
CA VAL A 16 -28.75 -25.50 -0.72
C VAL A 16 -30.19 -25.84 -0.33
N THR A 17 -30.72 -25.18 0.70
CA THR A 17 -32.17 -25.07 0.93
C THR A 17 -32.54 -23.62 1.20
N SER A 18 -33.31 -23.08 0.25
CA SER A 18 -34.05 -21.83 0.30
C SER A 18 -35.27 -21.94 1.23
N VAL A 19 -35.52 -20.92 2.05
CA VAL A 19 -36.86 -20.63 2.58
C VAL A 19 -37.13 -19.14 2.42
N LEU A 20 -38.29 -18.84 1.84
CA LEU A 20 -38.85 -17.52 1.58
C LEU A 20 -39.93 -17.19 2.62
N ALA A 21 -40.12 -15.87 2.80
CA ALA A 21 -41.32 -15.15 3.22
C ALA A 21 -41.56 -14.85 4.71
N GLY A 22 -41.83 -13.56 4.99
CA GLY A 22 -42.49 -13.12 6.21
C GLY A 22 -42.27 -11.65 6.55
N ALA A 23 -42.88 -10.72 5.80
CA ALA A 23 -43.01 -9.32 6.21
C ALA A 23 -44.13 -9.15 7.24
N ALA A 24 -43.91 -8.36 8.30
CA ALA A 24 -44.99 -7.76 9.09
C ALA A 24 -44.53 -6.45 9.77
N VAL A 25 -45.32 -5.41 9.54
CA VAL A 25 -45.32 -4.09 10.18
C VAL A 25 -46.28 -4.13 11.37
N PHE A 26 -46.01 -3.44 12.49
CA PHE A 26 -46.96 -2.55 13.18
C PHE A 26 -46.35 -1.88 14.44
N ALA A 27 -46.97 -0.75 14.78
CA ALA A 27 -46.50 0.34 15.62
C ALA A 27 -46.80 0.22 17.13
N GLY A 28 -45.98 0.92 17.93
CA GLY A 28 -46.37 1.89 18.97
C GLY A 28 -47.18 1.45 20.20
N ALA A 29 -46.60 1.63 21.40
CA ALA A 29 -47.08 2.56 22.45
C ALA A 29 -46.39 2.31 23.81
N ALA A 30 -46.13 3.41 24.52
CA ALA A 30 -45.50 3.49 25.84
C ALA A 30 -46.47 3.18 27.00
N PHE A 31 -45.95 2.81 28.18
CA PHE A 31 -46.22 3.46 29.49
C PHE A 31 -45.36 2.86 30.64
N PHE A 32 -45.30 3.62 31.74
CA PHE A 32 -44.28 3.77 32.79
C PHE A 32 -44.23 2.77 33.96
N ALA A 33 -43.07 2.84 34.66
CA ALA A 33 -42.79 2.64 36.11
C ALA A 33 -42.63 1.19 36.63
N SER A 34 -41.71 0.83 37.54
CA SER A 34 -40.65 1.53 38.31
C SER A 34 -39.85 0.50 39.13
N GLY A 35 -38.53 0.71 39.29
CA GLY A 35 -37.79 0.43 40.53
C GLY A 35 -36.92 -0.84 40.61
N GLY A 36 -35.60 -0.67 40.75
CA GLY A 36 -34.68 -1.70 41.26
C GLY A 36 -33.21 -1.60 40.80
N ALA A 37 -32.43 -0.77 41.50
CA ALA A 37 -31.00 -0.45 41.35
C ALA A 37 -30.00 -1.55 40.90
N GLY A 38 -29.01 -1.16 40.08
CA GLY A 38 -27.74 -1.88 39.87
C GLY A 38 -26.86 -1.35 38.73
N ALA A 39 -25.97 -0.39 39.04
CA ALA A 39 -24.76 0.05 38.32
C ALA A 39 -24.79 0.07 36.76
N ASP A 40 -25.08 1.24 36.20
CA ASP A 40 -25.08 1.51 34.76
C ASP A 40 -23.75 2.18 34.35
N ASN A 41 -22.99 1.50 33.47
CA ASN A 41 -21.91 2.07 32.67
C ASN A 41 -22.55 2.85 31.53
N GLN A 42 -22.70 4.17 31.68
CA GLN A 42 -23.09 5.04 30.57
C GLN A 42 -21.90 5.88 30.10
N PRO A 43 -21.62 5.93 28.78
CA PRO A 43 -20.58 6.76 28.21
C PRO A 43 -20.94 8.24 28.35
N VAL A 44 -20.00 9.02 28.92
CA VAL A 44 -20.13 10.48 29.03
C VAL A 44 -20.27 11.08 27.63
N PRO A 45 -21.30 11.91 27.35
CA PRO A 45 -21.42 12.61 26.08
C PRO A 45 -20.30 13.63 25.98
N ARG A 46 -19.35 13.44 25.05
CA ARG A 46 -18.43 14.52 24.68
C ARG A 46 -19.23 15.54 23.89
N THR A 47 -19.47 16.69 24.50
CA THR A 47 -20.07 17.86 23.89
C THR A 47 -19.24 18.31 22.69
N PHE A 48 -19.88 18.37 21.52
CA PHE A 48 -19.30 18.88 20.29
C PHE A 48 -18.92 20.35 20.46
N ALA A 49 -17.61 20.62 20.52
CA ALA A 49 -17.10 21.97 20.35
C ALA A 49 -17.25 22.37 18.87
N SER A 50 -17.87 23.52 18.65
CA SER A 50 -18.14 24.14 17.35
C SER A 50 -16.89 24.27 16.49
N TYR A 51 -16.92 23.67 15.29
CA TYR A 51 -15.90 23.79 14.26
C TYR A 51 -15.98 25.19 13.63
N GLN A 52 -14.91 25.97 13.73
CA GLN A 52 -14.77 27.26 13.05
C GLN A 52 -14.45 27.02 11.55
N PRO A 53 -14.93 27.89 10.64
CA PRO A 53 -14.71 27.74 9.20
C PRO A 53 -13.23 27.90 8.82
N ALA A 54 -12.78 27.08 7.88
CA ALA A 54 -11.43 27.12 7.32
C ALA A 54 -11.21 28.41 6.51
N GLY A 55 -10.56 29.38 7.13
CA GLY A 55 -9.80 30.42 6.48
C GLY A 55 -8.41 30.45 7.13
N ASP A 56 -7.37 30.28 6.32
CA ASP A 56 -5.96 30.58 6.64
C ASP A 56 -5.34 29.99 7.92
N ALA A 57 -5.76 28.81 8.34
CA ALA A 57 -4.97 27.99 9.26
C ALA A 57 -4.32 26.85 8.48
N GLY A 58 -3.02 26.96 8.20
CA GLY A 58 -2.21 25.86 7.67
C GLY A 58 -2.37 24.59 8.52
N PRO A 59 -2.09 23.41 7.95
CA PRO A 59 -2.31 22.14 8.62
C PRO A 59 -1.58 22.15 9.95
N ARG A 60 -2.30 21.88 11.06
CA ARG A 60 -1.65 21.43 12.28
C ARG A 60 -1.08 20.06 11.97
N ALA A 61 0.19 20.03 11.57
CA ALA A 61 1.01 18.83 11.46
C ALA A 61 0.72 17.94 12.67
N GLY A 62 0.38 16.67 12.44
CA GLY A 62 0.24 15.69 13.50
C GLY A 62 1.53 15.66 14.32
N VAL A 63 1.51 16.24 15.52
CA VAL A 63 2.65 16.18 16.42
C VAL A 63 2.67 14.76 16.96
N VAL A 64 3.56 13.91 16.43
CA VAL A 64 4.00 12.73 17.17
C VAL A 64 4.54 13.25 18.50
N THR A 65 3.86 12.96 19.61
CA THR A 65 4.29 13.48 20.90
C THR A 65 5.66 12.87 21.28
N PRO A 66 6.52 13.59 22.02
CA PRO A 66 7.78 13.04 22.51
C PRO A 66 7.65 11.67 23.18
N ASP A 67 6.51 11.41 23.85
CA ASP A 67 6.20 10.15 24.52
C ASP A 67 6.11 8.92 23.58
N VAL A 68 5.77 9.11 22.31
CA VAL A 68 5.77 8.03 21.29
C VAL A 68 7.20 7.66 20.87
N LEU A 69 8.12 8.63 20.89
CA LEU A 69 9.52 8.40 20.53
C LEU A 69 10.28 7.65 21.63
N GLU A 70 9.90 7.83 22.89
CA GLU A 70 10.51 7.14 24.04
C GLU A 70 10.04 5.68 24.20
N SER A 71 8.94 5.30 23.55
CA SER A 71 8.36 3.94 23.63
C SER A 71 8.70 3.03 22.44
N LEU A 72 9.37 3.54 21.40
CA LEU A 72 9.71 2.78 20.20
C LEU A 72 11.22 2.49 20.13
N PRO A 73 11.69 1.29 20.54
CA PRO A 73 13.12 0.98 20.67
C PRO A 73 13.89 0.96 19.34
N ASN A 74 13.19 0.96 18.20
CA ASN A 74 13.73 0.99 16.84
C ASN A 74 13.76 2.39 16.21
N VAL A 75 13.19 3.40 16.86
CA VAL A 75 13.20 4.79 16.41
C VAL A 75 14.38 5.54 17.00
N ARG A 76 15.10 6.30 16.18
CA ARG A 76 16.21 7.15 16.62
C ARG A 76 16.23 8.45 15.84
N GLN A 77 16.85 9.48 16.39
CA GLN A 77 17.10 10.72 15.64
C GLN A 77 17.92 10.39 14.39
N ALA A 78 17.49 10.88 13.23
CA ALA A 78 18.13 10.62 11.95
C ALA A 78 19.50 11.29 11.92
N THR A 79 20.54 10.52 11.63
CA THR A 79 21.90 11.02 11.37
C THR A 79 22.20 11.15 9.87
N ASN A 80 21.30 10.63 9.03
CA ASN A 80 21.38 10.69 7.58
C ASN A 80 19.99 11.03 7.04
N THR A 81 19.85 12.22 6.47
CA THR A 81 18.60 12.71 5.87
C THR A 81 18.66 12.72 4.34
N ASP A 82 19.83 12.47 3.76
CA ASP A 82 20.10 12.73 2.35
C ASP A 82 20.28 11.42 1.58
N TYR A 83 19.19 10.69 1.38
CA TYR A 83 19.20 9.48 0.56
C TYR A 83 19.30 9.82 -0.92
N LYS A 84 20.44 9.51 -1.54
CA LYS A 84 20.58 9.58 -2.99
C LYS A 84 19.96 8.34 -3.65
N LEU A 85 18.90 8.55 -4.41
CA LEU A 85 18.19 7.48 -5.13
C LEU A 85 19.03 6.95 -6.31
N GLY A 86 18.82 5.69 -6.66
CA GLY A 86 19.53 4.97 -7.70
C GLY A 86 20.85 4.35 -7.24
N ARG A 87 21.74 4.09 -8.22
CA ARG A 87 23.05 3.47 -7.97
C ARG A 87 24.02 4.47 -7.36
N ASN A 88 24.60 4.10 -6.23
CA ASN A 88 25.60 4.87 -5.51
C ASN A 88 26.95 4.14 -5.58
N GLY A 89 27.63 4.14 -6.73
CA GLY A 89 28.94 3.49 -6.87
C GLY A 89 28.88 1.98 -7.17
N PRO A 90 29.79 1.16 -6.60
CA PRO A 90 29.78 -0.30 -6.78
C PRO A 90 28.48 -0.93 -6.28
N ALA A 91 28.08 -2.07 -6.89
CA ALA A 91 26.84 -2.76 -6.53
C ALA A 91 26.85 -3.27 -5.07
N PHE A 92 28.01 -3.66 -4.56
CA PHE A 92 28.20 -4.07 -3.17
C PHE A 92 29.32 -3.24 -2.56
N GLU A 93 29.16 -2.91 -1.28
CA GLU A 93 30.24 -2.38 -0.46
C GLU A 93 31.42 -3.37 -0.44
N SER A 94 32.64 -2.84 -0.52
CA SER A 94 33.85 -3.66 -0.50
C SER A 94 34.11 -4.18 0.91
N GLN A 95 34.25 -5.50 1.03
CA GLN A 95 34.45 -6.23 2.28
C GLN A 95 35.49 -5.59 3.22
N PRO A 96 35.11 -5.13 4.42
CA PRO A 96 36.07 -4.99 5.50
C PRO A 96 36.36 -6.40 6.06
N LYS A 97 37.64 -6.77 6.12
CA LYS A 97 38.08 -7.72 7.17
C LYS A 97 37.71 -7.09 8.51
N VAL A 98 37.04 -7.80 9.43
CA VAL A 98 37.23 -7.77 10.91
C VAL A 98 35.98 -8.25 11.71
N GLN A 99 36.25 -9.18 12.65
CA GLN A 99 35.77 -9.41 14.05
C GLN A 99 34.36 -8.91 14.54
N PRO A 100 33.69 -9.66 15.45
CA PRO A 100 32.21 -9.78 15.63
C PRO A 100 31.52 -8.64 16.42
N ARG A 101 30.18 -8.42 16.40
CA ARG A 101 29.07 -9.28 16.92
C ARG A 101 27.65 -8.88 16.41
N ILE A 102 26.68 -9.81 16.22
CA ILE A 102 25.23 -9.85 16.70
C ILE A 102 25.28 -10.36 18.16
N VAL A 103 24.22 -10.35 18.98
CA VAL A 103 24.24 -11.16 20.22
C VAL A 103 24.60 -12.60 19.84
N GLY A 104 25.88 -12.99 20.01
CA GLY A 104 26.46 -14.25 19.56
C GLY A 104 26.69 -14.51 18.05
N GLY A 105 26.36 -13.60 17.12
CA GLY A 105 26.57 -13.82 15.65
C GLY A 105 27.75 -13.06 15.01
N GLU A 106 27.95 -13.23 13.69
CA GLU A 106 29.11 -12.72 12.93
C GLU A 106 28.72 -11.59 11.96
N LYS A 107 29.63 -10.62 11.70
CA LYS A 107 29.43 -9.64 10.63
C LYS A 107 29.34 -10.37 9.29
N ALA A 108 28.34 -9.98 8.51
CA ALA A 108 28.09 -10.57 7.21
C ALA A 108 28.33 -9.52 6.12
N SER A 109 28.44 -10.00 4.88
CA SER A 109 28.52 -9.10 3.74
C SER A 109 27.34 -9.30 2.80
N VAL A 110 26.80 -8.19 2.29
CA VAL A 110 25.72 -8.17 1.31
C VAL A 110 26.05 -8.93 0.03
N SER A 111 27.33 -9.08 -0.33
CA SER A 111 27.72 -9.89 -1.49
C SER A 111 27.47 -11.39 -1.28
N GLN A 112 27.39 -11.86 -0.03
CA GLN A 112 27.05 -13.25 0.32
C GLN A 112 25.54 -13.46 0.54
N HIS A 113 24.83 -12.34 0.73
CA HIS A 113 23.39 -12.27 0.99
C HIS A 113 22.73 -11.21 0.08
N PRO A 114 22.82 -11.35 -1.26
CA PRO A 114 22.37 -10.34 -2.22
C PRO A 114 20.85 -10.07 -2.19
N TYR A 115 20.09 -10.92 -1.52
CA TYR A 115 18.65 -10.77 -1.26
C TYR A 115 18.35 -9.90 -0.05
N ILE A 116 19.33 -9.51 0.78
CA ILE A 116 19.07 -8.70 1.99
C ILE A 116 19.06 -7.22 1.64
N VAL A 117 18.08 -6.51 2.18
CA VAL A 117 17.97 -5.05 2.09
C VAL A 117 17.72 -4.44 3.46
N GLY A 118 18.24 -3.24 3.67
CA GLY A 118 17.80 -2.38 4.77
C GLY A 118 16.52 -1.65 4.39
N ILE A 119 15.63 -1.49 5.34
CA ILE A 119 14.42 -0.66 5.21
C ILE A 119 14.55 0.47 6.22
N GLU A 120 14.56 1.71 5.77
CA GLU A 120 14.65 2.88 6.64
C GLU A 120 13.48 3.83 6.35
N THR A 121 12.62 4.05 7.34
CA THR A 121 11.52 5.02 7.27
C THR A 121 11.97 6.31 7.94
N LEU A 122 12.11 7.39 7.17
CA LEU A 122 12.47 8.71 7.67
C LEU A 122 11.19 9.51 7.89
N PHE A 123 10.95 10.02 9.10
CA PHE A 123 9.80 10.87 9.41
C PHE A 123 10.21 12.08 10.23
N HIS A 124 9.48 13.19 10.10
CA HIS A 124 9.79 14.44 10.81
C HIS A 124 8.80 14.70 11.94
N VAL A 125 9.32 15.12 13.10
CA VAL A 125 8.51 15.47 14.27
C VAL A 125 8.80 16.92 14.66
N LEU A 126 7.75 17.69 14.95
CA LEU A 126 7.88 19.05 15.45
C LEU A 126 8.25 19.02 16.93
N GLN A 127 9.49 19.37 17.25
CA GLN A 127 9.99 19.52 18.62
C GLN A 127 10.42 20.96 18.87
N ASN A 128 9.87 21.60 19.90
CA ASN A 128 10.17 22.99 20.27
C ASN A 128 10.08 24.00 19.10
N GLY A 129 9.15 23.78 18.16
CA GLY A 129 8.97 24.64 16.98
C GLY A 129 9.96 24.38 15.83
N GLN A 130 10.78 23.33 15.91
CA GLN A 130 11.68 22.89 14.83
C GLN A 130 11.30 21.47 14.37
N PHE A 131 11.39 21.21 13.06
CA PHE A 131 11.26 19.85 12.54
C PHE A 131 12.55 19.07 12.77
N VAL A 132 12.44 17.94 13.46
CA VAL A 132 13.54 17.02 13.76
C VAL A 132 13.27 15.68 13.07
N GLY A 133 14.24 15.18 12.31
CA GLY A 133 14.12 13.90 11.62
C GLY A 133 14.38 12.70 12.54
N PHE A 134 13.55 11.68 12.40
CA PHE A 134 13.66 10.39 13.06
C PHE A 134 13.64 9.27 12.03
N ILE A 135 14.30 8.16 12.35
CA ILE A 135 14.42 7.02 11.49
C ILE A 135 14.04 5.74 12.23
N SER A 136 13.15 4.96 11.64
CA SER A 136 12.90 3.57 12.00
C SER A 136 13.66 2.68 11.04
N THR A 137 14.35 1.66 11.54
CA THR A 137 15.05 0.70 10.69
C THR A 137 14.52 -0.71 10.88
N CYS A 138 14.36 -1.39 9.75
CA CYS A 138 14.05 -2.80 9.65
C CYS A 138 14.95 -3.47 8.61
N THR A 139 14.82 -4.78 8.53
CA THR A 139 15.42 -5.62 7.49
C THR A 139 14.31 -6.13 6.57
N GLY A 140 14.65 -6.37 5.31
CA GLY A 140 13.76 -7.02 4.35
C GLY A 140 14.51 -7.96 3.42
N THR A 141 13.74 -8.63 2.56
CA THR A 141 14.25 -9.59 1.58
C THR A 141 13.71 -9.35 0.19
N VAL A 142 14.60 -9.32 -0.80
CA VAL A 142 14.23 -9.28 -2.21
C VAL A 142 13.55 -10.60 -2.58
N ILE A 143 12.30 -10.52 -3.02
CA ILE A 143 11.52 -11.66 -3.55
C ILE A 143 11.20 -11.50 -5.04
N SER A 144 11.39 -10.30 -5.59
CA SER A 144 11.50 -10.01 -7.03
C SER A 144 12.21 -8.66 -7.22
N PRO A 145 12.62 -8.27 -8.46
CA PRO A 145 13.28 -6.98 -8.68
C PRO A 145 12.51 -5.76 -8.14
N THR A 146 11.18 -5.82 -8.01
CA THR A 146 10.34 -4.72 -7.52
C THR A 146 9.60 -5.04 -6.23
N LYS A 147 9.92 -6.16 -5.54
CA LYS A 147 9.18 -6.61 -4.35
C LYS A 147 10.10 -7.04 -3.23
N VAL A 148 9.86 -6.49 -2.03
CA VAL A 148 10.57 -6.82 -0.80
C VAL A 148 9.61 -7.38 0.23
N LEU A 149 9.90 -8.56 0.79
CA LEU A 149 9.15 -9.16 1.90
C LEU A 149 9.71 -8.66 3.23
N THR A 150 8.82 -8.25 4.14
CA THR A 150 9.16 -7.75 5.48
C THR A 150 7.99 -7.95 6.44
N ALA A 151 8.12 -7.47 7.67
CA ALA A 151 7.07 -7.48 8.68
C ALA A 151 6.07 -6.34 8.46
N ALA A 152 4.79 -6.55 8.78
CA ALA A 152 3.77 -5.51 8.70
C ALA A 152 4.07 -4.34 9.62
N HIS A 153 4.63 -4.59 10.80
CA HIS A 153 5.06 -3.50 11.70
C HIS A 153 6.29 -2.74 11.21
N CYS A 154 7.00 -3.21 10.18
CA CYS A 154 8.08 -2.50 9.50
C CYS A 154 7.58 -1.67 8.31
N ALA A 155 6.41 -2.03 7.78
CA ALA A 155 5.69 -1.31 6.74
C ALA A 155 4.97 -0.07 7.30
N ILE A 156 5.64 0.69 8.18
CA ILE A 156 5.12 1.93 8.72
C ILE A 156 5.18 2.98 7.60
N ASN A 157 4.11 3.12 6.83
CA ASN A 157 3.82 4.36 6.11
C ASN A 157 3.40 5.43 7.12
N SER A 158 4.34 5.91 7.95
CA SER A 158 4.02 7.01 8.86
C SER A 158 3.50 8.15 8.00
N PRO A 159 2.38 8.79 8.35
CA PRO A 159 1.83 9.85 7.52
C PRO A 159 2.87 10.94 7.20
N LEU A 160 3.91 11.08 8.03
CA LEU A 160 4.98 12.08 7.92
C LEU A 160 6.32 11.55 7.38
N GLY A 161 6.37 10.39 6.71
CA GLY A 161 7.66 9.81 6.35
C GLY A 161 7.77 8.97 5.08
N THR A 162 8.93 9.07 4.43
CA THR A 162 9.30 8.29 3.25
C THR A 162 10.02 7.01 3.66
N THR A 163 9.62 5.88 3.09
CA THR A 163 10.28 4.59 3.30
C THR A 163 11.28 4.29 2.19
N TYR A 164 12.54 4.09 2.57
CA TYR A 164 13.65 3.76 1.68
C TYR A 164 14.01 2.29 1.77
N VAL A 165 14.31 1.70 0.61
CA VAL A 165 14.91 0.36 0.48
C VAL A 165 16.34 0.50 0.00
N ILE A 166 17.27 -0.08 0.77
CA ILE A 166 18.71 0.07 0.59
C ILE A 166 19.33 -1.30 0.36
N ALA A 167 19.81 -1.54 -0.86
CA ALA A 167 20.45 -2.78 -1.26
C ALA A 167 21.98 -2.62 -1.38
N GLY A 168 22.72 -3.67 -1.04
CA GLY A 168 24.16 -3.74 -1.34
C GLY A 168 25.08 -3.00 -0.38
N ARG A 169 24.66 -2.71 0.85
CA ARG A 169 25.49 -2.08 1.89
C ARG A 169 25.69 -2.98 3.10
N ASP A 170 26.95 -3.16 3.50
CA ASP A 170 27.29 -3.85 4.75
C ASP A 170 26.97 -2.92 5.94
N ASN A 171 27.08 -1.61 5.75
CA ASN A 171 26.65 -0.58 6.69
C ASN A 171 25.66 0.39 6.01
N LEU A 172 24.43 0.49 6.53
CA LEU A 172 23.40 1.37 5.97
C LEU A 172 23.81 2.85 5.94
N LYS A 173 24.73 3.26 6.82
CA LYS A 173 25.32 4.62 6.85
C LYS A 173 26.28 4.90 5.69
N THR A 174 26.75 3.89 4.97
CA THR A 174 27.61 4.06 3.78
C THR A 174 26.79 4.68 2.64
N THR A 175 27.27 5.76 2.02
CA THR A 175 26.56 6.46 0.93
C THR A 175 27.22 6.28 -0.45
N THR A 176 28.31 5.52 -0.51
CA THR A 176 29.17 5.36 -1.70
C THR A 176 29.13 3.96 -2.32
N ALA A 177 28.21 3.11 -1.85
CA ALA A 177 27.93 1.78 -2.41
C ALA A 177 26.42 1.51 -2.50
N GLY A 178 26.06 0.52 -3.32
CA GLY A 178 24.73 -0.06 -3.35
C GLY A 178 23.73 0.69 -4.23
N PHE A 179 22.45 0.40 -3.98
CA PHE A 179 21.31 0.98 -4.67
C PHE A 179 20.25 1.38 -3.65
N THR A 180 19.68 2.57 -3.82
CA THR A 180 18.61 3.08 -2.94
C THR A 180 17.39 3.44 -3.77
N THR A 181 16.22 3.00 -3.35
CA THR A 181 14.93 3.38 -3.94
C THR A 181 13.91 3.64 -2.84
N ILE A 182 12.74 4.14 -3.20
CA ILE A 182 11.62 4.35 -2.28
C ILE A 182 10.57 3.26 -2.46
N VAL A 183 9.78 3.04 -1.41
CA VAL A 183 8.57 2.24 -1.47
C VAL A 183 7.47 3.07 -2.13
N ARG A 184 6.78 2.45 -3.10
CA ARG A 184 5.68 3.07 -3.85
C ARG A 184 4.31 2.69 -3.30
N SER A 185 4.20 1.50 -2.74
CA SER A 185 2.98 0.96 -2.13
C SER A 185 3.34 -0.23 -1.28
N THR A 186 2.49 -0.56 -0.31
CA THR A 186 2.75 -1.64 0.62
C THR A 186 1.53 -2.52 0.80
N TYR A 187 1.60 -3.78 0.40
CA TYR A 187 0.58 -4.72 0.82
C TYR A 187 0.85 -5.15 2.27
N THR A 188 -0.05 -4.80 3.18
CA THR A 188 -0.07 -5.34 4.56
C THR A 188 -1.17 -6.39 4.68
N HIS A 189 -0.90 -7.49 5.39
CA HIS A 189 -1.92 -8.51 5.62
C HIS A 189 -3.16 -7.92 6.33
N GLN A 190 -4.36 -8.08 5.76
CA GLN A 190 -5.60 -7.47 6.30
C GLN A 190 -5.97 -7.94 7.71
N GLY A 191 -5.49 -9.11 8.12
CA GLY A 191 -5.60 -9.61 9.49
C GLY A 191 -4.51 -9.12 10.44
N PHE A 192 -3.65 -8.20 10.03
CA PHE A 192 -2.62 -7.63 10.89
C PHE A 192 -3.29 -6.94 12.08
N ALA A 193 -2.92 -7.38 13.28
CA ALA A 193 -3.47 -6.87 14.52
C ALA A 193 -2.43 -7.00 15.62
N ARG A 194 -2.64 -6.33 16.75
CA ARG A 194 -1.83 -6.52 17.96
C ARG A 194 -2.72 -7.01 19.07
N ILE A 195 -2.32 -8.10 19.74
CA ILE A 195 -2.96 -8.50 21.00
C ILE A 195 -2.59 -7.43 22.03
N PRO A 196 -3.56 -6.76 22.68
CA PRO A 196 -3.26 -5.83 23.75
C PRO A 196 -2.70 -6.59 24.95
N ALA A 197 -1.38 -6.63 25.09
CA ALA A 197 -0.70 -7.19 26.25
C ALA A 197 0.66 -6.51 26.42
N HIS A 198 0.97 -6.13 27.66
CA HIS A 198 2.24 -5.56 28.13
C HIS A 198 2.61 -4.15 27.65
N SER A 199 3.51 -3.52 28.41
CA SER A 199 3.89 -2.09 28.36
C SER A 199 4.73 -1.69 27.13
N ASP A 200 4.87 -2.58 26.16
CA ASP A 200 5.76 -2.50 24.98
C ASP A 200 5.00 -2.58 23.64
N GLY A 201 3.67 -2.42 23.65
CA GLY A 201 2.89 -2.21 22.41
C GLY A 201 2.24 -3.47 21.81
N GLY A 202 2.23 -4.60 22.52
CA GLY A 202 1.42 -5.78 22.20
C GLY A 202 1.98 -6.72 21.13
N THR A 203 1.57 -7.99 21.19
CA THR A 203 2.05 -9.07 20.32
C THR A 203 1.47 -8.94 18.90
N PRO A 204 2.30 -8.78 17.85
CA PRO A 204 1.84 -8.75 16.45
C PRO A 204 1.24 -10.08 15.99
N LEU A 205 0.09 -10.02 15.32
CA LEU A 205 -0.55 -11.13 14.60
C LEU A 205 -0.53 -10.83 13.11
N ASN A 206 -0.37 -11.87 12.29
CA ASN A 206 -0.28 -11.73 10.82
C ASN A 206 0.70 -10.66 10.36
N ASP A 207 1.87 -10.65 10.98
CA ASP A 207 2.89 -9.61 10.82
C ASP A 207 3.70 -9.80 9.52
N VAL A 208 3.02 -9.63 8.39
CA VAL A 208 3.56 -9.85 7.05
C VAL A 208 3.17 -8.69 6.14
N ALA A 209 4.17 -8.14 5.45
CA ALA A 209 3.97 -7.14 4.41
C ALA A 209 4.89 -7.36 3.20
N VAL A 210 4.43 -6.90 2.04
CA VAL A 210 5.21 -6.86 0.80
C VAL A 210 5.29 -5.42 0.31
N LEU A 211 6.50 -4.89 0.24
CA LEU A 211 6.79 -3.56 -0.28
C LEU A 211 6.93 -3.64 -1.80
N THR A 212 6.23 -2.77 -2.51
CA THR A 212 6.43 -2.54 -3.95
C THR A 212 7.37 -1.36 -4.14
N LEU A 213 8.46 -1.57 -4.86
CA LEU A 213 9.48 -0.55 -5.08
C LEU A 213 9.12 0.36 -6.25
N ARG A 214 9.50 1.64 -6.17
CA ARG A 214 9.38 2.56 -7.31
C ARG A 214 10.31 2.15 -8.46
N ASP A 215 11.56 1.86 -8.15
CA ASP A 215 12.57 1.45 -9.12
C ASP A 215 12.92 -0.03 -8.93
N ALA A 216 13.04 -0.77 -10.04
CA ALA A 216 13.50 -2.15 -9.99
C ALA A 216 14.96 -2.21 -9.51
N LEU A 217 15.22 -3.10 -8.55
CA LEU A 217 16.56 -3.43 -8.11
C LEU A 217 17.34 -4.06 -9.27
N PRO A 218 18.60 -3.66 -9.49
CA PRO A 218 19.49 -4.31 -10.44
C PRO A 218 19.62 -5.83 -10.19
N ASP A 219 19.76 -6.63 -11.26
CA ASP A 219 19.81 -8.10 -11.24
C ASP A 219 20.86 -8.72 -10.31
N VAL A 220 21.85 -7.93 -9.90
CA VAL A 220 22.87 -8.32 -8.93
C VAL A 220 22.27 -8.59 -7.53
N TYR A 221 21.12 -7.99 -7.21
CA TYR A 221 20.38 -8.22 -5.97
C TYR A 221 19.36 -9.34 -6.21
N THR A 222 19.82 -10.58 -6.10
CA THR A 222 19.05 -11.76 -6.52
C THR A 222 17.94 -12.10 -5.53
N PRO A 223 16.72 -12.42 -5.97
CA PRO A 223 15.64 -12.86 -5.09
C PRO A 223 15.95 -14.15 -4.31
N ILE A 224 15.43 -14.26 -3.09
CA ILE A 224 15.42 -15.52 -2.31
C ILE A 224 14.15 -16.33 -2.59
N ALA A 225 14.22 -17.67 -2.47
CA ALA A 225 13.03 -18.51 -2.49
C ALA A 225 12.20 -18.32 -1.21
N VAL A 226 10.87 -18.35 -1.33
CA VAL A 226 9.93 -18.28 -0.19
C VAL A 226 9.26 -19.63 0.03
N ALA A 227 8.99 -19.99 1.29
CA ALA A 227 8.30 -21.23 1.62
C ALA A 227 6.93 -21.32 0.92
N ALA A 228 6.61 -22.50 0.39
CA ALA A 228 5.32 -22.74 -0.24
C ALA A 228 4.21 -22.80 0.83
N GLN A 229 2.98 -22.48 0.41
CA GLN A 229 1.81 -22.57 1.29
C GLN A 229 1.71 -23.98 1.92
N GLY A 230 1.67 -24.07 3.24
CA GLY A 230 1.53 -25.31 4.01
C GLY A 230 2.74 -26.25 3.99
N ASP A 231 3.93 -25.80 3.57
CA ASP A 231 5.15 -26.60 3.70
C ASP A 231 5.62 -26.63 5.15
N GLU A 232 5.10 -27.58 5.94
CA GLU A 232 5.48 -27.74 7.35
C GLU A 232 6.84 -28.44 7.55
N SER A 233 7.41 -29.02 6.48
CA SER A 233 8.64 -29.82 6.60
C SER A 233 9.89 -29.01 6.96
N VAL A 234 9.82 -27.68 6.83
CA VAL A 234 10.91 -26.76 7.16
C VAL A 234 10.87 -26.25 8.61
N TYR A 235 9.85 -26.62 9.39
CA TYR A 235 9.69 -26.18 10.79
C TYR A 235 9.86 -27.31 11.82
N ALA A 236 10.44 -28.45 11.42
CA ALA A 236 10.73 -29.53 12.37
C ALA A 236 11.69 -29.03 13.47
N ASP A 237 11.47 -29.46 14.71
CA ASP A 237 12.32 -29.08 15.85
C ASP A 237 13.80 -29.39 15.59
N ASN A 238 14.67 -28.45 15.94
CA ASN A 238 16.11 -28.46 15.69
C ASN A 238 16.53 -28.40 14.21
N THR A 239 15.62 -28.08 13.28
CA THR A 239 16.01 -27.79 11.90
C THR A 239 17.01 -26.63 11.88
N PRO A 240 18.20 -26.79 11.29
CA PRO A 240 19.18 -25.71 11.20
C PRO A 240 18.65 -24.57 10.34
N ALA A 241 18.68 -23.35 10.89
CA ALA A 241 18.28 -22.13 10.21
C ALA A 241 19.33 -21.03 10.39
N GLN A 242 19.24 -20.02 9.54
CA GLN A 242 20.07 -18.82 9.57
C GLN A 242 19.19 -17.58 9.65
N ILE A 243 19.57 -16.64 10.52
CA ILE A 243 19.02 -15.29 10.59
C ILE A 243 20.03 -14.31 9.98
N VAL A 244 19.54 -13.26 9.32
CA VAL A 244 20.38 -12.23 8.70
C VAL A 244 19.68 -10.87 8.86
N GLY A 245 20.39 -9.83 9.29
CA GLY A 245 19.77 -8.52 9.50
C GLY A 245 20.71 -7.40 9.94
N TYR A 246 20.14 -6.21 10.08
CA TYR A 246 20.83 -4.95 10.39
C TYR A 246 20.64 -4.49 11.84
N GLY A 247 20.06 -5.35 12.70
CA GLY A 247 19.74 -5.02 14.08
C GLY A 247 20.94 -4.79 14.98
N VAL A 248 20.65 -4.28 16.18
CA VAL A 248 21.63 -4.06 17.25
C VAL A 248 22.04 -5.37 17.91
N THR A 249 23.13 -5.33 18.67
CA THR A 249 23.78 -6.56 19.20
C THR A 249 23.64 -6.68 20.73
N GLY A 250 22.75 -5.86 21.30
CA GLY A 250 22.44 -5.76 22.72
C GLY A 250 21.78 -4.41 23.05
N GLN A 251 21.74 -4.05 24.34
CA GLN A 251 21.23 -2.75 24.78
C GLN A 251 22.25 -1.63 24.51
N GLY A 252 22.29 -1.13 23.27
CA GLY A 252 23.11 0.01 22.87
C GLY A 252 22.95 0.38 21.40
N ALA A 253 22.93 1.69 21.08
CA ALA A 253 22.66 2.21 19.74
C ALA A 253 23.90 2.28 18.79
N GLY A 254 25.09 1.96 19.29
CA GLY A 254 26.37 2.26 18.60
C GLY A 254 26.64 1.44 17.34
N ASP A 255 25.95 0.31 17.16
CA ASP A 255 26.28 -0.70 16.16
C ASP A 255 25.10 -1.09 15.25
N HIS A 256 24.04 -0.28 15.30
CA HIS A 256 22.85 -0.34 14.46
C HIS A 256 23.19 -0.13 12.98
N GLY A 257 22.53 -0.86 12.08
CA GLY A 257 22.64 -0.67 10.63
C GLY A 257 23.84 -1.38 10.02
N ILE A 258 24.49 -2.28 10.77
CA ILE A 258 25.59 -3.12 10.28
C ILE A 258 25.06 -4.54 10.04
N LEU A 259 25.25 -5.06 8.83
CA LEU A 259 24.76 -6.36 8.42
C LEU A 259 25.48 -7.48 9.15
N ARG A 260 24.70 -8.44 9.65
CA ARG A 260 25.21 -9.62 10.32
C ARG A 260 24.33 -10.85 10.08
N HIS A 261 24.84 -12.01 10.45
CA HIS A 261 24.10 -13.27 10.43
C HIS A 261 24.35 -14.13 11.67
N GLY A 262 23.46 -15.09 11.92
CA GLY A 262 23.55 -16.03 13.03
C GLY A 262 22.92 -17.37 12.68
N ALA A 263 23.42 -18.45 13.28
CA ALA A 263 22.85 -19.79 13.15
C ALA A 263 21.93 -20.07 14.33
N VAL A 264 20.70 -20.52 14.06
CA VAL A 264 19.68 -20.80 15.07
C VAL A 264 18.92 -22.09 14.72
N PRO A 265 18.53 -22.91 15.70
CA PRO A 265 17.62 -24.02 15.45
C PRO A 265 16.16 -23.52 15.41
N ILE A 266 15.34 -24.05 14.50
CA ILE A 266 13.88 -23.98 14.65
C ILE A 266 13.47 -24.72 15.92
N ARG A 267 12.45 -24.23 16.63
CA ARG A 267 11.88 -24.88 17.81
C ARG A 267 10.44 -25.32 17.56
N SER A 268 10.07 -26.45 18.17
CA SER A 268 8.69 -26.96 18.13
C SER A 268 7.67 -25.96 18.71
N ASP A 269 6.45 -25.98 18.20
CA ASP A 269 5.33 -25.19 18.73
C ASP A 269 5.13 -25.36 20.23
N SER A 270 5.31 -26.59 20.75
CA SER A 270 5.22 -26.83 22.19
C SER A 270 6.30 -26.11 23.00
N ALA A 271 7.52 -26.03 22.47
CA ALA A 271 8.60 -25.29 23.11
C ALA A 271 8.34 -23.77 23.03
N CYS A 272 7.85 -23.29 21.88
CA CYS A 272 7.49 -21.89 21.69
C CYS A 272 6.35 -21.47 22.62
N ALA A 273 5.26 -22.23 22.68
CA ALA A 273 4.12 -21.98 23.57
C ALA A 273 4.50 -22.04 25.06
N GLY A 274 5.53 -22.83 25.41
CA GLY A 274 6.10 -22.84 26.76
C GLY A 274 6.92 -21.60 27.08
N ALA A 275 7.52 -20.95 26.08
CA ALA A 275 8.31 -19.72 26.24
C ALA A 275 7.46 -18.44 26.12
N PHE A 276 6.34 -18.52 25.39
CA PHE A 276 5.55 -17.38 24.96
C PHE A 276 4.05 -17.66 25.13
N ALA A 277 3.40 -16.94 26.06
CA ALA A 277 1.97 -17.11 26.31
C ALA A 277 1.10 -16.77 25.09
N ASP A 278 1.49 -15.75 24.31
CA ASP A 278 0.76 -15.28 23.13
C ASP A 278 1.16 -16.00 21.83
N TYR A 279 1.99 -17.04 21.90
CA TYR A 279 2.43 -17.75 20.70
C TYR A 279 1.30 -18.51 20.01
N ARG A 280 1.27 -18.39 18.69
CA ARG A 280 0.23 -18.96 17.82
C ARG A 280 0.87 -19.75 16.70
N GLY A 281 1.10 -21.05 16.95
CA GLY A 281 1.76 -21.96 15.98
C GLY A 281 0.98 -22.15 14.65
N ASP A 282 -0.26 -21.69 14.56
CA ASP A 282 -1.01 -21.62 13.31
C ASP A 282 -0.51 -20.53 12.35
N ILE A 283 0.17 -19.50 12.86
CA ILE A 283 0.60 -18.31 12.12
C ILE A 283 2.05 -17.87 12.42
N MET A 284 2.69 -18.46 13.42
CA MET A 284 4.04 -18.13 13.89
C MET A 284 4.91 -19.37 13.91
N ALA A 285 6.21 -19.15 13.70
CA ALA A 285 7.27 -20.09 14.06
C ALA A 285 8.17 -19.44 15.11
N CYS A 286 8.92 -20.21 15.89
CA CYS A 286 10.00 -19.66 16.71
C CYS A 286 11.33 -20.39 16.50
N ALA A 287 12.42 -19.65 16.68
CA ALA A 287 13.78 -20.16 16.47
C ALA A 287 14.73 -19.53 17.48
N GLY A 288 15.82 -20.24 17.77
CA GLY A 288 16.88 -19.76 18.65
C GLY A 288 17.15 -20.64 19.86
N ALA A 289 18.17 -20.22 20.59
CA ALA A 289 18.58 -20.72 21.89
C ALA A 289 19.29 -19.56 22.62
N ALA A 290 19.47 -19.67 23.94
CA ALA A 290 20.19 -18.64 24.69
C ALA A 290 21.56 -18.34 24.05
N GLY A 291 21.83 -17.06 23.79
CA GLY A 291 23.11 -16.56 23.29
C GLY A 291 23.18 -16.21 21.79
N VAL A 292 22.25 -16.65 20.93
CA VAL A 292 22.14 -16.18 19.52
C VAL A 292 20.67 -15.89 19.18
N ASP A 293 20.36 -14.64 18.85
CA ASP A 293 18.99 -14.18 18.64
C ASP A 293 18.93 -12.92 17.74
N THR A 294 17.74 -12.62 17.23
CA THR A 294 17.39 -11.37 16.56
C THR A 294 17.15 -10.24 17.56
N CYS A 295 17.35 -8.99 17.17
CA CYS A 295 17.11 -7.83 18.02
C CYS A 295 16.50 -6.64 17.26
N ASN A 296 16.32 -5.50 17.93
CA ASN A 296 15.79 -4.28 17.33
C ASN A 296 16.57 -3.91 16.05
N GLY A 297 15.86 -3.72 14.94
CA GLY A 297 16.41 -3.49 13.60
C GLY A 297 16.56 -4.76 12.72
N ASP A 298 16.48 -5.96 13.31
CA ASP A 298 16.35 -7.23 12.54
C ASP A 298 14.90 -7.52 12.15
N SER A 299 13.94 -6.81 12.73
CA SER A 299 12.52 -6.89 12.38
C SER A 299 12.30 -6.88 10.87
N GLY A 300 11.45 -7.79 10.39
CA GLY A 300 11.20 -8.02 8.97
C GLY A 300 12.27 -8.85 8.24
N GLY A 301 13.41 -9.10 8.86
CA GLY A 301 14.48 -9.93 8.32
C GLY A 301 14.10 -11.41 8.18
N PRO A 302 14.85 -12.19 7.39
CA PRO A 302 14.49 -13.57 7.12
C PRO A 302 15.02 -14.55 8.15
N LEU A 303 14.19 -15.55 8.47
CA LEU A 303 14.63 -16.85 8.95
C LEU A 303 14.76 -17.80 7.75
N ILE A 304 15.96 -18.33 7.53
CA ILE A 304 16.32 -19.05 6.30
C ILE A 304 16.65 -20.50 6.63
N VAL A 305 16.00 -21.43 5.92
CA VAL A 305 16.33 -22.86 5.92
C VAL A 305 16.88 -23.24 4.55
N THR A 306 17.96 -24.02 4.53
CA THR A 306 18.48 -24.58 3.27
C THR A 306 17.88 -25.96 3.04
N LYS A 307 16.93 -26.05 2.11
CA LYS A 307 16.26 -27.29 1.72
C LYS A 307 16.72 -27.70 0.32
N ASN A 308 17.27 -28.90 0.17
CA ASN A 308 17.79 -29.42 -1.10
C ASN A 308 18.79 -28.48 -1.80
N GLY A 309 19.65 -27.81 -1.01
CA GLY A 309 20.63 -26.84 -1.51
C GLY A 309 20.07 -25.46 -1.86
N VAL A 310 18.77 -25.22 -1.68
CA VAL A 310 18.11 -23.94 -1.94
C VAL A 310 17.85 -23.22 -0.63
N ARG A 311 18.39 -22.00 -0.48
CA ARG A 311 18.04 -21.10 0.63
C ARG A 311 16.60 -20.64 0.46
N THR A 312 15.77 -20.99 1.43
CA THR A 312 14.34 -20.68 1.45
C THR A 312 14.04 -19.87 2.70
N GLN A 313 13.40 -18.72 2.55
CA GLN A 313 12.87 -17.96 3.66
C GLN A 313 11.60 -18.63 4.19
N VAL A 314 11.64 -18.98 5.47
CA VAL A 314 10.57 -19.70 6.19
C VAL A 314 9.93 -18.85 7.28
N GLY A 315 10.61 -17.80 7.74
CA GLY A 315 10.07 -16.88 8.73
C GLY A 315 10.43 -15.42 8.42
N ILE A 316 9.65 -14.52 9.02
CA ILE A 316 9.88 -13.07 9.03
C ILE A 316 10.02 -12.64 10.48
N THR A 317 11.16 -12.05 10.87
CA THR A 317 11.43 -11.60 12.24
C THR A 317 10.32 -10.65 12.71
N SER A 318 9.62 -10.99 13.79
CA SER A 318 8.42 -10.26 14.20
C SER A 318 8.57 -9.67 15.60
N TRP A 319 8.80 -10.51 16.61
CA TRP A 319 8.89 -10.07 18.00
C TRP A 319 9.71 -11.06 18.85
N GLY A 320 10.07 -10.64 20.06
CA GLY A 320 10.84 -11.45 21.01
C GLY A 320 10.96 -10.72 22.33
N PRO A 321 11.70 -11.28 23.31
CA PRO A 321 11.97 -10.61 24.57
C PRO A 321 12.71 -9.27 24.36
N ILE A 322 12.44 -8.28 25.22
CA ILE A 322 13.16 -6.99 25.23
C ILE A 322 14.68 -7.20 25.35
N ASP A 323 15.08 -8.18 26.17
CA ASP A 323 16.48 -8.61 26.29
C ASP A 323 16.81 -9.64 25.20
N CYS A 324 17.15 -9.16 24.02
CA CYS A 324 17.56 -9.99 22.88
C CYS A 324 18.64 -11.02 23.29
N GLY A 325 18.49 -12.26 22.87
CA GLY A 325 19.44 -13.35 23.19
C GLY A 325 19.14 -14.09 24.50
N SER A 326 18.13 -13.66 25.25
CA SER A 326 17.70 -14.32 26.49
C SER A 326 16.82 -15.56 26.27
N SER A 327 16.14 -15.65 25.12
CA SER A 327 15.21 -16.74 24.78
C SER A 327 15.17 -16.99 23.25
N TYR A 328 14.08 -17.54 22.75
CA TYR A 328 13.79 -17.68 21.33
C TYR A 328 13.36 -16.32 20.72
N GLY A 329 13.39 -16.20 19.40
CA GLY A 329 12.68 -15.17 18.65
C GLY A 329 11.43 -15.75 18.00
N ALA A 330 10.37 -14.94 17.87
CA ALA A 330 9.15 -15.30 17.17
C ALA A 330 9.10 -14.66 15.78
N TYR A 331 8.64 -15.45 14.81
CA TYR A 331 8.64 -15.12 13.39
C TYR A 331 7.24 -15.34 12.81
N ALA A 332 6.79 -14.48 11.91
CA ALA A 332 5.61 -14.81 11.10
C ALA A 332 5.94 -15.99 10.18
N GLN A 333 5.11 -17.04 10.19
CA GLN A 333 5.36 -18.28 9.46
C GLN A 333 5.05 -18.10 7.96
N VAL A 334 6.07 -18.10 7.11
CA VAL A 334 5.90 -17.79 5.67
C VAL A 334 5.03 -18.81 4.96
N SER A 335 5.07 -20.08 5.35
CA SER A 335 4.20 -21.12 4.75
C SER A 335 2.72 -20.90 5.04
N THR A 336 2.35 -20.11 6.04
CA THR A 336 0.96 -19.72 6.28
C THR A 336 0.47 -18.68 5.26
N TYR A 337 1.38 -17.87 4.70
CA TYR A 337 1.06 -16.75 3.81
C TYR A 337 1.53 -16.94 2.36
N GLY A 338 2.11 -18.09 2.00
CA GLY A 338 2.77 -18.33 0.71
C GLY A 338 1.91 -18.04 -0.52
N ASN A 339 0.60 -18.32 -0.49
CA ASN A 339 -0.31 -17.99 -1.60
C ASN A 339 -0.54 -16.47 -1.72
N LEU A 340 -0.65 -15.77 -0.60
CA LEU A 340 -0.84 -14.33 -0.54
C LEU A 340 0.42 -13.60 -1.01
N ILE A 341 1.60 -14.03 -0.56
CA ILE A 341 2.89 -13.50 -1.03
C ILE A 341 3.01 -13.69 -2.55
N ARG A 342 2.65 -14.87 -3.06
CA ARG A 342 2.66 -15.16 -4.50
C ARG A 342 1.67 -14.32 -5.29
N ALA A 343 0.48 -14.06 -4.74
CA ALA A 343 -0.51 -13.20 -5.39
C ALA A 343 0.03 -11.76 -5.50
N ASP A 344 0.65 -11.22 -4.44
CA ASP A 344 1.21 -9.87 -4.49
C ASP A 344 2.43 -9.75 -5.42
N LEU A 345 3.24 -10.81 -5.56
CA LEU A 345 4.32 -10.86 -6.55
C LEU A 345 3.83 -10.62 -7.99
N ALA A 346 2.63 -11.09 -8.32
CA ALA A 346 2.03 -10.90 -9.65
C ALA A 346 1.30 -9.55 -9.78
N ARG A 347 0.99 -8.90 -8.65
CA ARG A 347 0.25 -7.64 -8.62
C ARG A 347 1.15 -6.50 -9.07
N ARG A 348 0.75 -5.85 -10.16
CA ARG A 348 1.35 -4.58 -10.59
C ARG A 348 0.96 -3.51 -9.60
N SER A 349 1.89 -2.58 -9.30
CA SER A 349 1.55 -1.39 -8.53
C SER A 349 0.32 -0.72 -9.16
N PRO A 350 -0.72 -0.39 -8.39
CA PRO A 350 -1.69 0.60 -8.81
C PRO A 350 -0.91 1.81 -9.30
N ALA A 351 -1.40 2.45 -10.36
CA ALA A 351 -0.79 3.70 -10.82
C ALA A 351 -1.03 4.76 -9.75
N ASN A 352 -0.09 4.83 -8.81
CA ASN A 352 -0.08 5.80 -7.75
C ASN A 352 0.10 7.18 -8.41
N LEU A 353 -0.86 8.09 -8.18
CA LEU A 353 -0.85 9.45 -8.71
C LEU A 353 -0.03 10.37 -7.78
N ASP A 354 1.19 9.94 -7.50
CA ASP A 354 2.17 10.57 -6.62
C ASP A 354 2.82 11.76 -7.33
N TRP A 355 2.39 12.97 -6.98
CA TRP A 355 2.83 14.24 -7.57
C TRP A 355 4.05 14.81 -6.85
N THR A 356 4.18 14.54 -5.55
CA THR A 356 5.31 14.94 -4.69
C THR A 356 6.51 14.02 -4.77
N GLY A 357 6.35 12.81 -5.33
CA GLY A 357 7.39 11.79 -5.42
C GLY A 357 7.70 11.10 -4.10
N ASP A 358 6.86 11.27 -3.08
CA ASP A 358 7.08 10.78 -1.71
C ASP A 358 6.68 9.31 -1.50
N GLY A 359 6.07 8.69 -2.52
CA GLY A 359 5.59 7.32 -2.50
C GLY A 359 4.10 7.18 -2.18
N HIS A 360 3.35 8.27 -2.00
CA HIS A 360 1.93 8.26 -1.65
C HIS A 360 1.05 8.89 -2.73
N SER A 361 -0.22 8.49 -2.80
CA SER A 361 -1.16 9.08 -3.78
C SER A 361 -1.59 10.46 -3.33
N ASP A 362 -1.32 11.48 -4.16
CA ASP A 362 -1.78 12.84 -3.91
C ASP A 362 -3.13 13.11 -4.53
N LEU A 363 -3.78 14.21 -4.13
CA LEU A 363 -4.97 14.74 -4.79
C LEU A 363 -4.75 16.17 -5.28
N ILE A 364 -5.36 16.51 -6.40
CA ILE A 364 -5.36 17.89 -6.92
C ILE A 364 -6.80 18.37 -7.08
N GLY A 365 -7.14 19.44 -6.36
CA GLY A 365 -8.42 20.12 -6.47
C GLY A 365 -8.34 21.33 -7.38
N ARG A 366 -9.33 21.52 -8.26
CA ARG A 366 -9.54 22.78 -8.99
C ARG A 366 -10.68 23.56 -8.37
N ASN A 367 -10.41 24.78 -7.91
CA ASN A 367 -11.43 25.66 -7.35
C ASN A 367 -12.25 26.39 -8.44
N ALA A 368 -13.29 27.13 -8.05
CA ALA A 368 -14.11 27.91 -8.98
C ALA A 368 -13.33 29.02 -9.72
N GLY A 369 -12.25 29.55 -9.12
CA GLY A 369 -11.35 30.53 -9.74
C GLY A 369 -10.40 29.92 -10.78
N GLY A 370 -10.32 28.59 -10.86
CA GLY A 370 -9.41 27.88 -11.75
C GLY A 370 -8.01 27.67 -11.19
N ASP A 371 -7.83 27.82 -9.87
CA ASP A 371 -6.57 27.47 -9.21
C ASP A 371 -6.50 25.97 -8.98
N LEU A 372 -5.29 25.43 -9.11
CA LEU A 372 -4.97 24.06 -8.72
C LEU A 372 -4.33 24.07 -7.34
N VAL A 373 -4.89 23.27 -6.44
CA VAL A 373 -4.37 23.05 -5.10
C VAL A 373 -4.02 21.58 -4.96
N LEU A 374 -2.74 21.30 -4.74
CA LEU A 374 -2.20 20.00 -4.40
C LEU A 374 -2.46 19.72 -2.92
N TYR A 375 -2.84 18.49 -2.62
CA TYR A 375 -2.88 17.92 -1.27
C TYR A 375 -2.01 16.67 -1.26
N SER A 376 -0.89 16.73 -0.55
CA SER A 376 0.04 15.61 -0.39
C SER A 376 -0.63 14.52 0.46
N GLY A 377 -0.79 13.33 -0.11
CA GLY A 377 -1.40 12.20 0.56
C GLY A 377 -0.44 11.55 1.54
N THR A 378 -0.98 10.96 2.60
CA THR A 378 -0.16 10.27 3.62
C THR A 378 -0.07 8.78 3.42
N GLY A 379 -0.87 8.21 2.51
CA GLY A 379 -1.02 6.77 2.41
C GLY A 379 -1.78 6.14 3.58
N LEU A 380 -2.55 6.91 4.37
CA LEU A 380 -3.45 6.49 5.47
C LEU A 380 -3.20 5.08 6.07
N LEU A 381 -2.49 5.01 7.20
CA LEU A 381 -2.28 3.75 7.93
C LEU A 381 -3.58 3.19 8.50
N ASN A 382 -3.91 1.92 8.21
CA ASN A 382 -4.74 1.04 9.06
C ASN A 382 -6.00 1.68 9.71
N GLY A 383 -6.65 2.63 9.03
CA GLY A 383 -7.84 3.31 9.55
C GLY A 383 -7.61 4.52 10.47
N GLU A 384 -6.39 5.06 10.58
CA GLU A 384 -6.13 6.37 11.20
C GLU A 384 -6.55 7.49 10.25
N VAL A 385 -7.76 7.99 10.45
CA VAL A 385 -8.43 8.95 9.57
C VAL A 385 -8.04 10.41 9.77
N ASP A 386 -7.36 10.71 10.86
CA ASP A 386 -7.12 12.10 11.28
C ASP A 386 -6.06 12.81 10.42
N TYR A 387 -5.28 12.06 9.63
CA TYR A 387 -4.15 12.57 8.85
C TYR A 387 -4.13 12.05 7.42
N ALA A 388 -5.20 12.27 6.64
CA ALA A 388 -5.24 11.87 5.23
C ALA A 388 -4.29 12.66 4.31
N PHE A 389 -3.92 13.86 4.75
CA PHE A 389 -3.05 14.77 3.99
C PHE A 389 -2.01 15.42 4.91
N ASN A 390 -0.80 15.60 4.37
CA ASN A 390 0.30 16.27 5.08
C ASN A 390 0.27 17.78 4.89
N GLU A 391 0.35 18.20 3.63
CA GLU A 391 0.50 19.58 3.23
C GLU A 391 -0.44 19.88 2.06
N SER A 392 -0.75 21.17 1.90
CA SER A 392 -1.46 21.66 0.72
C SER A 392 -0.74 22.85 0.14
N SER A 393 -0.58 22.88 -1.18
CA SER A 393 0.08 23.98 -1.89
C SER A 393 -0.70 24.37 -3.13
N ARG A 394 -0.69 25.65 -3.49
CA ARG A 394 -1.27 26.12 -4.75
C ARG A 394 -0.20 26.00 -5.83
N ILE A 395 -0.36 25.01 -6.70
CA ILE A 395 0.63 24.67 -7.74
C ILE A 395 0.34 25.36 -9.09
N GLY A 396 -0.88 25.85 -9.30
CA GLY A 396 -1.28 26.38 -10.61
C GLY A 396 -2.37 27.44 -10.55
N VAL A 397 -2.32 28.36 -11.51
CA VAL A 397 -3.31 29.42 -11.75
C VAL A 397 -3.77 29.38 -13.20
N SER A 398 -4.97 29.89 -13.48
CA SER A 398 -5.54 29.98 -14.85
C SER A 398 -5.98 28.67 -15.51
N PHE A 399 -6.27 27.63 -14.71
CA PHE A 399 -6.83 26.38 -15.24
C PHE A 399 -8.36 26.39 -15.38
N GLY A 400 -9.00 27.54 -15.10
CA GLY A 400 -10.46 27.70 -15.20
C GLY A 400 -11.01 27.62 -16.63
N GLY A 401 -10.17 27.88 -17.65
CA GLY A 401 -10.56 27.78 -19.05
C GLY A 401 -10.66 26.34 -19.57
N TYR A 402 -10.07 25.36 -18.87
CA TYR A 402 -10.08 23.97 -19.31
C TYR A 402 -11.45 23.32 -19.04
N ARG A 403 -12.01 22.68 -20.07
CA ARG A 403 -13.28 21.96 -19.98
C ARG A 403 -13.18 20.72 -19.10
N LYS A 404 -12.03 20.05 -19.15
CA LYS A 404 -11.75 18.85 -18.36
C LYS A 404 -10.27 18.81 -18.00
N LEU A 405 -9.99 18.39 -16.78
CA LEU A 405 -8.66 18.11 -16.26
C LEU A 405 -8.64 16.71 -15.67
N PHE A 406 -7.52 16.01 -15.83
CA PHE A 406 -7.33 14.67 -15.30
C PHE A 406 -5.84 14.33 -15.25
N ARG A 407 -5.47 13.32 -14.44
CA ARG A 407 -4.09 12.85 -14.34
C ARG A 407 -3.84 11.61 -15.19
N VAL A 408 -2.64 11.54 -15.76
CA VAL A 408 -2.13 10.38 -16.50
C VAL A 408 -0.77 10.01 -15.93
N TRP A 409 -0.61 8.76 -15.50
CA TRP A 409 0.67 8.25 -15.00
C TRP A 409 1.58 7.84 -16.15
N ASN A 410 2.84 8.27 -16.13
CA ASN A 410 3.93 7.77 -16.98
C ASN A 410 3.65 7.85 -18.49
N TRP A 411 3.09 8.96 -18.95
CA TRP A 411 2.74 9.19 -20.35
C TRP A 411 3.95 9.13 -21.31
N ASN A 412 5.10 9.63 -20.84
CA ASN A 412 6.34 9.78 -21.59
C ASN A 412 7.50 8.97 -20.97
N ASN A 413 7.16 7.87 -20.27
CA ASN A 413 8.11 6.93 -19.67
C ASN A 413 9.14 7.58 -18.72
N ASP A 414 8.73 8.61 -17.98
CA ASP A 414 9.54 9.35 -17.01
C ASP A 414 9.27 8.96 -15.56
N ASN A 415 8.43 7.94 -15.34
CA ASN A 415 7.96 7.47 -14.02
C ASN A 415 7.31 8.58 -13.18
N ARG A 416 6.59 9.51 -13.82
CA ARG A 416 5.91 10.63 -13.15
C ARG A 416 4.48 10.81 -13.65
N PRO A 417 3.58 11.42 -12.87
CA PRO A 417 2.28 11.80 -13.36
C PRO A 417 2.34 13.06 -14.22
N SER A 418 1.31 13.27 -15.02
CA SER A 418 1.06 14.51 -15.75
C SER A 418 -0.39 14.94 -15.58
N ILE A 419 -0.66 16.24 -15.62
CA ILE A 419 -2.02 16.79 -15.73
C ILE A 419 -2.32 17.02 -17.20
N PHE A 420 -3.43 16.47 -17.65
CA PHE A 420 -3.93 16.69 -19.00
C PHE A 420 -5.13 17.64 -18.94
N GLY A 421 -5.18 18.59 -19.87
CA GLY A 421 -6.26 19.56 -19.99
C GLY A 421 -6.85 19.61 -21.39
N VAL A 422 -8.18 19.54 -21.48
CA VAL A 422 -8.90 19.78 -22.74
C VAL A 422 -9.36 21.22 -22.80
N SER A 423 -8.77 21.99 -23.70
CA SER A 423 -9.12 23.39 -23.90
C SER A 423 -10.51 23.56 -24.56
N PRO A 424 -11.08 24.78 -24.58
CA PRO A 424 -12.35 25.05 -25.25
C PRO A 424 -12.32 24.75 -26.77
N ASN A 425 -11.20 24.99 -27.44
CA ASN A 425 -11.01 24.69 -28.86
C ASN A 425 -10.71 23.20 -29.14
N GLY A 426 -10.58 22.37 -28.10
CA GLY A 426 -10.39 20.92 -28.23
C GLY A 426 -8.93 20.48 -28.34
N ASP A 427 -7.99 21.34 -27.99
CA ASP A 427 -6.60 20.97 -27.81
C ASP A 427 -6.46 20.16 -26.52
N LEU A 428 -5.69 19.08 -26.57
CA LEU A 428 -5.29 18.29 -25.42
C LEU A 428 -3.86 18.68 -25.06
N MET A 429 -3.72 19.28 -23.88
CA MET A 429 -2.48 19.83 -23.36
C MET A 429 -1.94 18.94 -22.24
N GLN A 430 -0.64 18.62 -22.26
CA GLN A 430 0.05 17.92 -21.19
C GLN A 430 0.88 18.91 -20.36
N TYR A 431 0.66 18.91 -19.04
CA TYR A 431 1.51 19.54 -18.04
C TYR A 431 2.25 18.47 -17.26
N LYS A 432 3.59 18.50 -17.30
CA LYS A 432 4.45 17.49 -16.66
C LYS A 432 4.73 17.86 -15.21
N SER A 433 4.77 16.86 -14.33
CA SER A 433 5.24 17.03 -12.95
C SER A 433 6.78 17.01 -12.92
N ASP A 434 7.38 17.77 -12.01
CA ASP A 434 8.79 17.65 -11.67
C ASP A 434 9.08 16.52 -10.67
N GLY A 435 8.04 15.88 -10.14
CA GLY A 435 8.09 14.80 -9.17
C GLY A 435 8.44 15.26 -7.75
N GLU A 436 8.36 16.57 -7.47
CA GLU A 436 8.73 17.18 -6.19
C GLU A 436 7.66 18.18 -5.72
N GLY A 437 6.43 18.04 -6.23
CA GLY A 437 5.29 18.89 -5.87
C GLY A 437 4.95 19.99 -6.86
N GLU A 438 5.77 20.22 -7.90
CA GLU A 438 5.61 21.35 -8.82
C GLU A 438 5.50 20.91 -10.29
N PHE A 439 5.30 21.89 -11.18
CA PHE A 439 5.34 21.65 -12.62
C PHE A 439 6.77 21.65 -13.16
N ALA A 440 7.10 20.65 -13.96
CA ALA A 440 8.31 20.68 -14.78
C ALA A 440 8.23 21.78 -15.85
N ASN A 441 9.39 22.13 -16.43
CA ASN A 441 9.50 23.11 -17.52
C ASN A 441 8.84 24.46 -17.22
N ASN A 442 8.84 24.90 -15.96
CA ASN A 442 8.19 26.14 -15.50
C ASN A 442 6.70 26.20 -15.88
N GLY A 443 6.00 25.07 -15.89
CA GLY A 443 4.56 25.01 -16.18
C GLY A 443 4.18 25.17 -17.66
N VAL A 444 5.15 25.09 -18.58
CA VAL A 444 4.86 25.10 -20.02
C VAL A 444 4.25 23.76 -20.43
N ALA A 445 3.08 23.82 -21.08
CA ALA A 445 2.37 22.64 -21.56
C ALA A 445 2.75 22.25 -22.99
N ASP A 446 2.76 20.94 -23.24
CA ASP A 446 2.92 20.36 -24.57
C ASP A 446 1.56 20.11 -25.22
N LEU A 447 1.39 20.48 -26.49
CA LEU A 447 0.22 20.09 -27.29
C LEU A 447 0.39 18.63 -27.73
N ILE A 448 -0.48 17.74 -27.25
CA ILE A 448 -0.40 16.30 -27.56
C ILE A 448 -1.57 15.81 -28.42
N GLY A 449 -2.57 16.64 -28.70
CA GLY A 449 -3.64 16.30 -29.63
C GLY A 449 -4.65 17.42 -29.85
N THR A 450 -5.50 17.28 -30.87
CA THR A 450 -6.56 18.24 -31.21
C THR A 450 -7.90 17.52 -31.45
N GLY A 451 -9.01 18.25 -31.45
CA GLY A 451 -10.35 17.69 -31.67
C GLY A 451 -10.94 16.91 -30.48
N TRP A 452 -10.34 17.02 -29.30
CA TRP A 452 -10.79 16.34 -28.08
C TRP A 452 -12.08 16.93 -27.49
N ASN A 453 -12.49 18.11 -27.97
CA ASN A 453 -13.76 18.74 -27.62
C ASN A 453 -14.99 17.93 -28.07
N ARG A 454 -14.82 16.94 -28.95
CA ARG A 454 -15.88 16.01 -29.39
C ARG A 454 -16.35 15.07 -28.27
N PHE A 455 -15.51 14.83 -27.27
CA PHE A 455 -15.84 13.95 -26.15
C PHE A 455 -16.52 14.72 -25.03
N ASN A 456 -17.58 14.14 -24.47
CA ASN A 456 -18.24 14.66 -23.28
C ASN A 456 -17.68 14.06 -21.99
N ASP A 457 -16.90 12.98 -22.10
CA ASP A 457 -16.17 12.37 -21.01
C ASP A 457 -14.86 11.76 -21.52
N ILE A 458 -13.84 11.74 -20.66
CA ILE A 458 -12.53 11.15 -20.94
C ILE A 458 -12.09 10.40 -19.69
N MET A 459 -11.71 9.15 -19.84
CA MET A 459 -11.24 8.28 -18.76
C MET A 459 -9.83 7.78 -19.06
N ILE A 460 -9.08 7.39 -18.03
CA ILE A 460 -7.65 7.02 -18.14
C ILE A 460 -7.44 5.61 -17.62
N THR A 461 -6.86 4.75 -18.44
CA THR A 461 -6.51 3.38 -18.07
C THR A 461 -5.03 3.18 -18.31
N ASN A 462 -4.31 2.52 -17.42
CA ASN A 462 -2.85 2.43 -17.55
C ASN A 462 -2.35 1.20 -18.31
N ASN A 463 -3.27 0.29 -18.70
CA ASN A 463 -2.92 -0.99 -19.30
C ASN A 463 -4.14 -1.67 -19.97
N TRP A 464 -5.00 -0.93 -20.67
CA TRP A 464 -6.21 -1.51 -21.28
C TRP A 464 -5.88 -2.52 -22.39
N THR A 465 -4.77 -2.29 -23.09
CA THR A 465 -4.27 -3.15 -24.19
C THR A 465 -3.20 -4.15 -23.74
N GLY A 466 -2.91 -4.25 -22.43
CA GLY A 466 -1.94 -5.20 -21.90
C GLY A 466 -0.46 -4.85 -22.15
N ASN A 467 -0.17 -3.76 -22.87
CA ASN A 467 1.18 -3.32 -23.24
C ASN A 467 1.92 -2.53 -22.14
N GLY A 468 1.30 -2.30 -20.98
CA GLY A 468 1.85 -1.55 -19.85
C GLY A 468 1.90 -0.04 -20.07
N ARG A 469 1.20 0.49 -21.06
CA ARG A 469 1.19 1.93 -21.40
C ARG A 469 -0.18 2.56 -21.13
N PRO A 470 -0.23 3.87 -20.84
CA PRO A 470 -1.48 4.58 -20.70
C PRO A 470 -2.34 4.54 -21.97
N ASN A 471 -3.64 4.41 -21.77
CA ASN A 471 -4.67 4.60 -22.77
C ASN A 471 -5.69 5.62 -22.28
N LEU A 472 -6.23 6.39 -23.21
CA LEU A 472 -7.36 7.28 -22.97
C LEU A 472 -8.61 6.69 -23.61
N LEU A 473 -9.72 6.81 -22.90
CA LEU A 473 -11.04 6.41 -23.36
C LEU A 473 -11.91 7.66 -23.50
N GLY A 474 -12.30 8.00 -24.71
CA GLY A 474 -13.18 9.14 -24.99
C GLY A 474 -14.62 8.67 -25.21
N ARG A 475 -15.58 9.23 -24.46
CA ARG A 475 -17.01 9.01 -24.68
C ARG A 475 -17.61 10.17 -25.47
N GLU A 476 -18.31 9.86 -26.55
CA GLU A 476 -19.11 10.83 -27.30
C GLU A 476 -20.53 10.95 -26.73
N ALA A 477 -21.23 12.04 -27.07
CA ALA A 477 -22.58 12.31 -26.55
C ALA A 477 -23.61 11.22 -26.89
N ASN A 478 -23.43 10.49 -27.99
CA ASN A 478 -24.27 9.36 -28.38
C ASN A 478 -24.02 8.09 -27.53
N GLY A 479 -22.99 8.08 -26.68
CA GLY A 479 -22.60 6.93 -25.85
C GLY A 479 -21.60 5.99 -26.52
N ASP A 480 -21.00 6.37 -27.65
CA ASP A 480 -19.89 5.64 -28.25
C ASP A 480 -18.61 5.85 -27.44
N LEU A 481 -17.86 4.77 -27.26
CA LEU A 481 -16.60 4.77 -26.51
C LEU A 481 -15.44 4.48 -27.46
N TYR A 482 -14.43 5.34 -27.43
CA TYR A 482 -13.23 5.26 -28.27
C TYR A 482 -11.97 5.10 -27.42
N LEU A 483 -11.11 4.16 -27.79
CA LEU A 483 -9.82 3.87 -27.18
C LEU A 483 -8.68 4.52 -27.98
N TYR A 484 -7.81 5.23 -27.28
CA TYR A 484 -6.57 5.82 -27.79
C TYR A 484 -5.40 5.32 -26.96
N THR A 485 -4.33 4.86 -27.61
CA THR A 485 -3.18 4.24 -26.93
C THR A 485 -1.95 5.12 -27.03
N SER A 486 -1.25 5.29 -25.92
CA SER A 486 0.06 5.98 -25.87
C SER A 486 1.15 5.16 -26.53
N ASP A 487 2.09 5.82 -27.19
CA ASP A 487 3.34 5.20 -27.65
C ASP A 487 4.43 5.11 -26.55
N GLY A 488 4.15 5.65 -25.36
CA GLY A 488 5.06 5.72 -24.21
C GLY A 488 6.15 6.79 -24.33
N ASN A 489 6.21 7.54 -25.42
CA ASN A 489 7.21 8.58 -25.69
C ASN A 489 6.58 9.99 -25.73
N GLY A 490 5.39 10.15 -25.14
CA GLY A 490 4.64 11.40 -25.16
C GLY A 490 3.66 11.54 -26.32
N GLY A 491 3.56 10.55 -27.20
CA GLY A 491 2.71 10.54 -28.38
C GLY A 491 1.65 9.44 -28.39
N TRP A 492 1.14 9.15 -29.58
CA TRP A 492 0.06 8.17 -29.81
C TRP A 492 0.51 7.04 -30.71
N GLU A 493 0.08 5.83 -30.40
CA GLU A 493 0.09 4.74 -31.38
C GLU A 493 -0.89 5.03 -32.52
N ASN A 494 -0.66 4.42 -33.69
CA ASN A 494 -1.52 4.53 -34.87
C ASN A 494 -1.85 5.97 -35.30
N GLY A 495 -0.93 6.91 -35.05
CA GLY A 495 -1.10 8.32 -35.40
C GLY A 495 -2.25 9.01 -34.67
N GLY A 496 -2.67 8.50 -33.51
CA GLY A 496 -3.77 9.09 -32.72
C GLY A 496 -5.17 8.76 -33.26
N LEU A 497 -5.31 7.72 -34.09
CA LEU A 497 -6.62 7.25 -34.53
C LEU A 497 -7.30 6.43 -33.42
N GLY A 498 -8.45 6.92 -32.94
CA GLY A 498 -9.25 6.25 -31.90
C GLY A 498 -10.00 5.03 -32.43
N LEU A 499 -9.92 3.91 -31.71
CA LEU A 499 -10.68 2.69 -31.99
C LEU A 499 -12.01 2.71 -31.25
N ARG A 500 -13.14 2.58 -31.93
CA ARG A 500 -14.44 2.42 -31.24
C ARG A 500 -14.53 1.04 -30.58
N ILE A 501 -14.64 1.00 -29.27
CA ILE A 501 -14.66 -0.24 -28.47
C ILE A 501 -15.99 -0.49 -27.74
N GLY A 502 -16.95 0.44 -27.80
CA GLY A 502 -18.22 0.29 -27.10
C GLY A 502 -19.31 1.26 -27.57
N VAL A 503 -20.54 0.93 -27.20
CA VAL A 503 -21.77 1.69 -27.48
C VAL A 503 -22.69 1.67 -26.25
N GLY A 504 -23.66 2.58 -26.19
CA GLY A 504 -24.68 2.59 -25.12
C GLY A 504 -24.21 3.19 -23.79
N TRP A 505 -23.03 3.80 -23.73
CA TRP A 505 -22.47 4.41 -22.52
C TRP A 505 -23.13 5.73 -22.11
N SER A 506 -24.12 6.20 -22.88
CA SER A 506 -24.95 7.36 -22.55
C SER A 506 -25.91 7.10 -21.38
N MET A 507 -26.09 5.84 -20.97
CA MET A 507 -26.86 5.49 -19.77
C MET A 507 -26.17 5.91 -18.46
N PHE A 508 -24.87 6.18 -18.48
CA PHE A 508 -24.09 6.58 -17.31
C PHE A 508 -23.89 8.09 -17.29
N ASN A 509 -24.10 8.73 -16.13
CA ASN A 509 -23.78 10.15 -15.96
C ASN A 509 -22.30 10.36 -15.58
N THR A 510 -21.64 9.35 -15.04
CA THR A 510 -20.21 9.37 -14.69
C THR A 510 -19.57 8.03 -15.03
N ILE A 511 -18.38 8.06 -15.61
CA ILE A 511 -17.55 6.86 -15.81
C ILE A 511 -16.17 7.13 -15.22
N LEU A 512 -15.65 6.17 -14.47
CA LEU A 512 -14.34 6.26 -13.85
C LEU A 512 -13.52 5.00 -14.11
N THR A 513 -12.23 5.10 -13.87
CA THR A 513 -11.23 4.07 -14.14
C THR A 513 -10.54 3.69 -12.85
N PRO A 514 -11.06 2.71 -12.10
CA PRO A 514 -10.41 2.31 -10.86
C PRO A 514 -9.04 1.66 -11.06
N GLY A 515 -8.70 1.21 -12.27
CA GLY A 515 -7.50 0.42 -12.53
C GLY A 515 -7.74 -1.07 -12.30
N ASP A 516 -6.80 -1.75 -11.64
CA ASP A 516 -6.84 -3.20 -11.40
C ASP A 516 -7.73 -3.57 -10.20
N TRP A 517 -9.05 -3.43 -10.39
CA TRP A 517 -10.07 -3.64 -9.36
C TRP A 517 -10.11 -5.08 -8.81
N LEU A 518 -9.76 -6.08 -9.63
CA LEU A 518 -9.82 -7.49 -9.27
C LEU A 518 -8.45 -8.09 -8.92
N GLY A 519 -7.38 -7.28 -8.97
CA GLY A 519 -6.02 -7.71 -8.66
C GLY A 519 -5.46 -8.75 -9.63
N ASP A 520 -5.99 -8.82 -10.85
CA ASP A 520 -5.60 -9.79 -11.89
C ASP A 520 -4.75 -9.17 -13.01
N GLY A 521 -4.33 -7.92 -12.82
CA GLY A 521 -3.53 -7.14 -13.76
C GLY A 521 -4.34 -6.47 -14.87
N ARG A 522 -5.67 -6.64 -14.89
CA ARG A 522 -6.54 -6.08 -15.95
C ARG A 522 -7.26 -4.84 -15.46
N GLN A 523 -7.34 -3.85 -16.33
CA GLN A 523 -8.02 -2.60 -16.03
C GLN A 523 -9.55 -2.78 -16.02
N ALA A 524 -10.24 -1.97 -15.23
CA ALA A 524 -11.68 -1.90 -15.20
C ALA A 524 -12.20 -0.47 -15.38
N LEU A 525 -13.48 -0.35 -15.74
CA LEU A 525 -14.31 0.85 -15.69
C LEU A 525 -15.45 0.65 -14.71
N ILE A 526 -15.83 1.72 -14.02
CA ILE A 526 -17.07 1.77 -13.25
C ILE A 526 -17.96 2.86 -13.85
N GLY A 527 -19.15 2.47 -14.31
CA GLY A 527 -20.20 3.39 -14.73
C GLY A 527 -21.19 3.61 -13.60
N ARG A 528 -21.50 4.88 -13.31
CA ARG A 528 -22.58 5.28 -12.40
C ARG A 528 -23.80 5.72 -13.21
N THR A 529 -24.97 5.16 -12.89
CA THR A 529 -26.25 5.64 -13.45
C THR A 529 -26.72 6.90 -12.71
N PRO A 530 -27.61 7.72 -13.30
CA PRO A 530 -28.22 8.83 -12.58
C PRO A 530 -28.89 8.43 -11.25
N GLY A 531 -29.43 7.20 -11.17
CA GLY A 531 -30.03 6.63 -9.96
C GLY A 531 -29.01 6.20 -8.89
N GLY A 532 -27.71 6.22 -9.19
CA GLY A 532 -26.65 5.87 -8.24
C GLY A 532 -26.24 4.40 -8.26
N ASP A 533 -26.66 3.63 -9.26
CA ASP A 533 -26.20 2.25 -9.45
C ASP A 533 -24.80 2.25 -10.07
N LEU A 534 -23.92 1.43 -9.53
CA LEU A 534 -22.58 1.21 -10.05
C LEU A 534 -22.49 -0.11 -10.80
N ARG A 535 -21.89 -0.07 -12.00
CA ARG A 535 -21.58 -1.26 -12.80
C ARG A 535 -20.10 -1.30 -13.18
N LEU A 536 -19.46 -2.44 -12.90
CA LEU A 536 -18.06 -2.72 -13.22
C LEU A 536 -17.94 -3.42 -14.58
N TYR A 537 -17.07 -2.90 -15.44
CA TYR A 537 -16.73 -3.46 -16.75
C TYR A 537 -15.21 -3.70 -16.82
N GLN A 538 -14.80 -4.93 -17.07
CA GLN A 538 -13.40 -5.33 -17.05
C GLN A 538 -12.86 -5.51 -18.46
N SER A 539 -11.62 -5.06 -18.67
CA SER A 539 -10.85 -5.28 -19.90
C SER A 539 -10.41 -6.74 -20.02
N ASP A 540 -10.30 -7.23 -21.26
CA ASP A 540 -9.63 -8.52 -21.56
C ASP A 540 -8.10 -8.42 -21.63
N GLY A 541 -7.54 -7.20 -21.49
CA GLY A 541 -6.12 -6.91 -21.64
C GLY A 541 -5.62 -6.91 -23.08
N GLN A 542 -6.54 -6.90 -24.06
CA GLN A 542 -6.25 -6.90 -25.50
C GLN A 542 -7.02 -5.79 -26.24
N GLY A 543 -7.55 -4.81 -25.49
CA GLY A 543 -8.35 -3.72 -26.03
C GLY A 543 -9.87 -3.95 -25.99
N GLY A 544 -10.32 -5.14 -25.59
CA GLY A 544 -11.72 -5.53 -25.53
C GLY A 544 -12.26 -5.64 -24.10
N TRP A 545 -13.27 -6.50 -23.92
CA TRP A 545 -14.04 -6.64 -22.68
C TRP A 545 -14.17 -8.10 -22.26
N VAL A 546 -14.10 -8.36 -20.96
CA VAL A 546 -14.48 -9.66 -20.38
C VAL A 546 -16.02 -9.75 -20.23
N ASN A 547 -16.68 -8.65 -19.87
CA ASN A 547 -18.11 -8.61 -19.54
C ASN A 547 -18.86 -7.43 -20.20
N GLY A 548 -19.58 -7.70 -21.30
CA GLY A 548 -20.28 -6.66 -22.06
C GLY A 548 -21.50 -6.01 -21.37
N LEU A 549 -22.05 -6.61 -20.31
CA LEU A 549 -23.24 -6.09 -19.61
C LEU A 549 -22.92 -5.36 -18.29
N GLY A 550 -21.67 -5.41 -17.85
CA GLY A 550 -21.24 -4.89 -16.54
C GLY A 550 -21.81 -5.68 -15.35
N VAL A 551 -21.03 -5.79 -14.29
CA VAL A 551 -21.41 -6.45 -13.03
C VAL A 551 -21.89 -5.38 -12.04
N PRO A 552 -23.07 -5.52 -11.41
CA PRO A 552 -23.50 -4.61 -10.36
C PRO A 552 -22.55 -4.69 -9.16
N ILE A 553 -22.05 -3.55 -8.69
CA ILE A 553 -21.12 -3.49 -7.54
C ILE A 553 -21.59 -2.56 -6.42
N GLY A 554 -22.70 -1.83 -6.61
CA GLY A 554 -23.21 -0.94 -5.57
C GLY A 554 -24.40 -0.11 -6.04
N THR A 555 -25.09 0.52 -5.08
CA THR A 555 -26.25 1.39 -5.29
C THR A 555 -26.16 2.59 -4.34
N GLY A 556 -26.94 3.65 -4.58
CA GLY A 556 -26.99 4.82 -3.68
C GLY A 556 -25.82 5.79 -3.81
N TRP A 557 -24.98 5.63 -4.83
CA TRP A 557 -23.85 6.53 -5.09
C TRP A 557 -24.29 7.89 -5.68
N ASN A 558 -25.59 8.11 -5.83
CA ASN A 558 -26.13 9.38 -6.29
C ASN A 558 -25.95 10.54 -5.32
N ILE A 559 -25.56 10.24 -4.08
CA ILE A 559 -25.28 11.22 -3.03
C ILE A 559 -24.01 12.04 -3.26
N PHE A 560 -23.05 11.54 -4.05
CA PHE A 560 -21.77 12.22 -4.25
C PHE A 560 -21.80 13.23 -5.39
N SER A 561 -21.26 14.43 -5.13
CA SER A 561 -21.06 15.49 -6.11
C SER A 561 -19.83 15.23 -6.99
N ILE A 562 -18.75 14.74 -6.38
CA ILE A 562 -17.53 14.28 -7.06
C ILE A 562 -17.26 12.85 -6.63
N PHE A 563 -16.86 12.02 -7.59
CA PHE A 563 -16.56 10.61 -7.38
C PHE A 563 -15.40 10.19 -8.28
N MET A 564 -14.34 9.62 -7.69
CA MET A 564 -13.07 9.39 -8.37
C MET A 564 -12.28 8.23 -7.74
N SER A 565 -11.39 7.62 -8.52
CA SER A 565 -10.40 6.65 -8.03
C SER A 565 -9.03 7.32 -7.99
N PRO A 566 -8.45 7.57 -6.80
CA PRO A 566 -7.11 8.14 -6.69
C PRO A 566 -5.98 7.15 -7.00
N GLY A 567 -6.29 5.85 -7.15
CA GLY A 567 -5.28 4.79 -7.15
C GLY A 567 -5.23 4.13 -5.78
N ASP A 568 -4.04 3.95 -5.23
CA ASP A 568 -3.79 3.39 -3.89
C ASP A 568 -3.58 4.52 -2.89
N PHE A 569 -4.67 5.01 -2.29
CA PHE A 569 -4.65 6.19 -1.43
C PHE A 569 -4.36 5.84 0.03
N ASN A 570 -4.73 4.64 0.47
CA ASN A 570 -4.43 4.11 1.81
C ASN A 570 -3.12 3.29 1.86
N GLY A 571 -2.38 3.26 0.75
CA GLY A 571 -1.07 2.63 0.66
C GLY A 571 -1.08 1.11 0.77
N ASP A 572 -2.24 0.43 0.68
CA ASP A 572 -2.41 -1.02 0.84
C ASP A 572 -2.09 -1.84 -0.42
N ASN A 573 -1.60 -1.17 -1.47
CA ASN A 573 -1.30 -1.71 -2.80
C ASN A 573 -2.55 -2.17 -3.58
N LEU A 574 -3.74 -1.74 -3.16
CA LEU A 574 -5.02 -1.98 -3.82
C LEU A 574 -5.62 -0.64 -4.28
N VAL A 575 -6.67 -0.72 -5.08
CA VAL A 575 -7.33 0.47 -5.61
C VAL A 575 -8.41 0.93 -4.63
N ASP A 576 -8.42 2.23 -4.37
CA ASP A 576 -9.37 2.92 -3.50
C ASP A 576 -10.35 3.77 -4.30
N MET A 577 -11.43 4.15 -3.63
CA MET A 577 -12.46 5.03 -4.17
C MET A 577 -12.71 6.19 -3.23
N ILE A 578 -12.85 7.40 -3.79
CA ILE A 578 -13.19 8.60 -3.03
C ILE A 578 -14.48 9.21 -3.55
N GLY A 579 -15.39 9.52 -2.63
CA GLY A 579 -16.61 10.28 -2.88
C GLY A 579 -16.63 11.57 -2.05
N ILE A 580 -17.02 12.69 -2.67
CA ILE A 580 -17.20 13.97 -1.98
C ILE A 580 -18.70 14.26 -1.89
N GLU A 581 -19.19 14.40 -0.67
CA GLU A 581 -20.58 14.76 -0.38
C GLU A 581 -20.82 16.27 -0.67
N PRO A 582 -22.06 16.69 -0.95
CA PRO A 582 -22.40 18.10 -1.18
C PRO A 582 -22.08 19.02 0.01
N ASN A 583 -22.02 18.48 1.23
CA ASN A 583 -21.61 19.21 2.44
C ASN A 583 -20.08 19.39 2.56
N GLY A 584 -19.30 18.82 1.63
CA GLY A 584 -17.84 18.90 1.59
C GLY A 584 -17.11 17.78 2.32
N ASN A 585 -17.82 16.79 2.89
CA ASN A 585 -17.17 15.62 3.47
C ASN A 585 -16.58 14.73 2.38
N MET A 586 -15.31 14.37 2.54
CA MET A 586 -14.62 13.40 1.70
C MET A 586 -14.67 12.03 2.35
N ARG A 587 -15.12 11.02 1.59
CA ARG A 587 -15.28 9.64 2.01
C ARG A 587 -14.35 8.72 1.22
N LEU A 588 -13.52 7.95 1.91
CA LEU A 588 -12.71 6.87 1.36
C LEU A 588 -13.46 5.53 1.43
N TYR A 589 -13.38 4.76 0.35
CA TYR A 589 -13.97 3.44 0.19
C TYR A 589 -12.90 2.44 -0.28
N PRO A 590 -12.23 1.77 0.66
CA PRO A 590 -11.24 0.75 0.33
C PRO A 590 -11.83 -0.53 -0.25
N THR A 591 -11.02 -1.27 -0.98
CA THR A 591 -11.39 -2.56 -1.58
C THR A 591 -10.49 -3.69 -1.13
N ASP A 592 -10.93 -4.93 -1.29
CA ASP A 592 -10.08 -6.10 -1.02
C ASP A 592 -9.18 -6.49 -2.21
N GLY A 593 -9.19 -5.68 -3.29
CA GLY A 593 -8.48 -5.96 -4.53
C GLY A 593 -8.94 -7.24 -5.21
N ARG A 594 -10.13 -7.74 -4.88
CA ARG A 594 -10.77 -8.94 -5.45
C ARG A 594 -12.22 -8.69 -5.83
N GLY A 595 -12.59 -7.41 -5.93
CA GLY A 595 -13.91 -6.97 -6.37
C GLY A 595 -14.89 -6.60 -5.25
N ASN A 596 -14.51 -6.73 -3.97
CA ASN A 596 -15.38 -6.40 -2.85
C ASN A 596 -14.95 -5.11 -2.15
N TRP A 597 -15.95 -4.40 -1.63
CA TRP A 597 -15.72 -3.28 -0.72
C TRP A 597 -15.32 -3.79 0.66
N LEU A 598 -14.37 -3.12 1.30
CA LEU A 598 -14.11 -3.30 2.73
C LEU A 598 -15.15 -2.55 3.58
N ASN A 599 -15.13 -2.78 4.89
CA ASN A 599 -16.02 -2.11 5.86
C ASN A 599 -17.51 -2.19 5.52
N SER A 600 -17.94 -3.30 4.90
CA SER A 600 -19.32 -3.49 4.43
C SER A 600 -19.80 -2.39 3.47
N GLY A 601 -18.88 -1.72 2.77
CA GLY A 601 -19.20 -0.59 1.89
C GLY A 601 -19.54 0.71 2.62
N VAL A 602 -19.21 0.82 3.92
CA VAL A 602 -19.34 2.08 4.67
C VAL A 602 -18.08 2.92 4.46
N GLY A 603 -18.27 4.12 3.90
CA GLY A 603 -17.19 5.06 3.61
C GLY A 603 -16.63 5.70 4.87
N ILE A 604 -15.31 5.82 4.91
CA ILE A 604 -14.55 6.42 6.00
C ILE A 604 -14.40 7.92 5.73
N THR A 605 -14.74 8.80 6.67
CA THR A 605 -14.48 10.25 6.49
C THR A 605 -13.00 10.53 6.61
N ILE A 606 -12.40 11.11 5.58
CA ILE A 606 -10.96 11.44 5.51
C ILE A 606 -10.70 12.93 5.29
N GLY A 607 -11.74 13.75 5.20
CA GLY A 607 -11.61 15.20 5.01
C GLY A 607 -12.95 15.93 5.02
N SER A 608 -12.89 17.25 5.15
CA SER A 608 -14.06 18.15 5.11
C SER A 608 -13.73 19.43 4.33
N GLY A 609 -14.75 20.20 3.93
CA GLY A 609 -14.58 21.45 3.17
C GLY A 609 -14.24 21.28 1.68
N TRP A 610 -14.26 20.06 1.15
CA TRP A 610 -13.89 19.76 -0.24
C TRP A 610 -14.92 20.25 -1.28
N ASN A 611 -16.08 20.74 -0.85
CA ASN A 611 -17.07 21.36 -1.70
C ASN A 611 -16.62 22.72 -2.29
N MET A 612 -15.48 23.25 -1.86
CA MET A 612 -14.83 24.41 -2.50
C MET A 612 -14.28 24.10 -3.90
N PHE A 613 -14.04 22.82 -4.21
CA PHE A 613 -13.54 22.38 -5.50
C PHE A 613 -14.68 21.99 -6.43
N ASN A 614 -14.57 22.40 -7.70
CA ASN A 614 -15.49 21.96 -8.76
C ASN A 614 -15.01 20.67 -9.45
N THR A 615 -13.76 20.29 -9.23
CA THR A 615 -13.18 19.05 -9.73
C THR A 615 -12.05 18.65 -8.78
N VAL A 616 -11.95 17.35 -8.49
CA VAL A 616 -10.81 16.75 -7.79
C VAL A 616 -10.37 15.56 -8.63
N PHE A 617 -9.07 15.37 -8.80
CA PHE A 617 -8.50 14.33 -9.66
C PHE A 617 -7.13 13.87 -9.19
#